data_AF-A0A150KVQ4-F1
#
_entry.id   AF-A0A150KVQ4-F1
#
_cell.length_a   1.000
_cell.length_b   1.000
_cell.length_c   1.000
_cell.angle_alpha   90.00
_cell.angle_beta   90.00
_cell.angle_gamma   90.00
#
_symmetry.space_group_name_H-M   'P 1'
#
loop_
_entity.id
_entity.type
_entity.pdbx_description
1 polymer ?
#
loop_
_entity_poly.entity_id
_entity_poly.type
_entity_poly.pdbx_seq_one_letter_code
_entity_poly.pdbx_strand_id
1 'polypeptide(L)' 'MYEQGNRQMDYESLIKLADYYKVSLDYLFGRTDNPLHLESYSIDEIEFAVRSLNLYKDIKNKFA' A
#
# COMPACT_ATOMS: atom_id res chain seq x y z
N MET A 1 -1.96 -27.93 -18.17
CA MET A 1 -0.67 -28.03 -17.45
C MET A 1 -0.22 -26.61 -17.10
N TYR A 2 -0.78 -25.99 -16.06
CA TYR A 2 -0.48 -24.60 -15.65
C TYR A 2 -0.01 -24.50 -14.19
N GLU A 3 0.23 -25.64 -13.53
CA GLU A 3 0.65 -25.73 -12.13
C GLU A 3 1.99 -26.48 -12.01
N GLN A 4 2.99 -26.07 -12.79
CA GLN A 4 4.37 -26.39 -12.43
C GLN A 4 4.85 -25.20 -11.62
N GLY A 5 4.93 -25.37 -10.29
CA GLY A 5 5.23 -24.36 -9.27
C GLY A 5 6.62 -23.71 -9.34
N ASN A 6 7.13 -23.47 -10.56
CA ASN A 6 8.43 -22.88 -10.86
C ASN A 6 8.33 -21.57 -11.65
N ARG A 7 7.13 -21.00 -11.86
CA ARG A 7 7.00 -19.64 -12.40
C ARG A 7 6.96 -18.63 -11.27
N GLN A 8 8.14 -18.25 -10.82
CA GLN A 8 8.30 -17.04 -10.03
C GLN A 8 8.07 -15.85 -10.96
N MET A 9 7.15 -14.95 -10.57
CA MET A 9 6.94 -13.70 -11.29
C MET A 9 8.23 -12.88 -11.22
N ASP A 10 8.65 -12.28 -12.34
CA ASP A 10 9.83 -11.43 -12.34
C ASP A 10 9.56 -10.12 -11.57
N TYR A 11 10.64 -9.47 -11.13
CA TYR A 11 10.55 -8.22 -10.37
C TYR A 11 9.85 -7.11 -11.16
N GLU A 12 10.03 -7.06 -12.49
CA GLU A 12 9.39 -6.04 -13.32
C GLU A 12 7.87 -6.19 -13.34
N SER A 13 7.35 -7.43 -13.43
CA SER A 13 5.92 -7.70 -13.43
C SER A 13 5.31 -7.41 -12.06
N LEU A 14 6.03 -7.70 -10.97
CA LEU A 14 5.61 -7.34 -9.62
C LEU A 14 5.51 -5.82 -9.43
N ILE A 15 6.50 -5.06 -9.91
CA ILE A 15 6.48 -3.59 -9.88
C ILE A 15 5.29 -3.07 -10.70
N LYS A 16 5.10 -3.57 -11.93
CA LYS A 16 3.95 -3.18 -12.77
C LYS A 16 2.61 -3.47 -12.10
N LEU A 17 2.50 -4.57 -11.36
CA LEU A 17 1.29 -4.92 -10.62
C LEU A 17 1.06 -3.96 -9.45
N ALA A 18 2.11 -3.66 -8.69
CA ALA A 18 2.07 -2.69 -7.60
C ALA A 18 1.66 -1.29 -8.10
N ASP A 19 2.25 -0.84 -9.21
CA ASP A 19 1.92 0.42 -9.87
C ASP A 19 0.46 0.44 -10.39
N TYR A 20 0.01 -0.65 -11.01
CA TYR A 20 -1.35 -0.78 -11.55
C TYR A 20 -2.42 -0.62 -10.46
N TYR A 21 -2.21 -1.27 -9.30
CA TYR A 21 -3.11 -1.16 -8.16
C TYR A 21 -2.83 0.04 -7.26
N LYS A 22 -1.76 0.81 -7.52
CA LYS A 22 -1.29 1.93 -6.70
C LYS A 22 -1.05 1.53 -5.24
N VAL A 23 -0.42 0.37 -5.04
CA VAL A 23 -0.08 -0.18 -3.73
C VAL A 23 1.42 -0.39 -3.62
N SER A 24 1.94 -0.53 -2.39
CA SER A 24 3.35 -0.90 -2.18
C SER A 24 3.58 -2.39 -2.44
N LEU A 25 4.84 -2.77 -2.75
CA LEU A 25 5.22 -4.19 -2.81
C LEU A 25 5.00 -4.89 -1.46
N ASP A 26 5.25 -4.20 -0.34
CA ASP A 26 4.99 -4.75 0.99
C ASP A 26 3.51 -5.10 1.19
N TYR A 27 2.59 -4.27 0.70
CA TYR A 27 1.16 -4.56 0.72
C TYR A 27 0.82 -5.72 -0.22
N LEU A 28 1.38 -5.73 -1.43
CA LEU A 28 1.17 -6.81 -2.41
C LEU A 28 1.61 -8.17 -1.87
N PHE A 29 2.69 -8.21 -1.09
CA PHE A 29 3.20 -9.43 -0.44
C PHE A 29 2.56 -9.72 0.92
N GLY A 30 1.61 -8.90 1.39
CA GLY A 30 0.96 -9.08 2.69
C GLY A 30 1.90 -8.93 3.89
N ARG A 31 3.01 -8.19 3.74
CA ARG A 31 3.93 -7.85 4.84
C ARG A 31 3.39 -6.71 5.70
N THR A 32 2.41 -5.98 5.19
CA THR A 32 1.72 -4.87 5.85
C THR A 32 0.29 -4.77 5.35
N ASP A 33 -0.63 -4.37 6.23
CA ASP A 33 -2.01 -4.03 5.87
C ASP A 33 -2.14 -2.58 5.38
N ASN A 34 -1.04 -1.82 5.35
CA ASN A 34 -1.04 -0.45 4.87
C ASN A 34 -0.86 -0.42 3.34
N PRO A 35 -1.89 -0.11 2.55
CA PRO A 35 -1.77 -0.04 1.10
C PRO A 35 -1.00 1.19 0.61
N LEU A 36 -0.75 2.17 1.48
CA LEU A 36 -0.19 3.46 1.07
C LEU A 36 1.25 3.31 0.60
N HIS A 37 1.44 3.57 -0.70
CA HIS A 37 2.74 3.77 -1.30
C HIS A 37 3.12 5.25 -1.21
N LEU A 38 3.71 5.67 -0.08
CA LEU A 38 3.96 7.09 0.22
C LEU A 38 4.82 7.79 -0.85
N GLU A 39 5.69 7.06 -1.54
CA GLU A 39 6.58 7.61 -2.57
C GLU A 39 5.87 8.04 -3.85
N SER A 40 4.62 7.57 -4.09
CA SER A 40 3.83 7.96 -5.27
C SER A 40 2.96 9.20 -5.08
N TYR A 41 2.94 9.79 -3.89
CA TYR A 41 2.13 10.96 -3.57
C TYR A 41 3.00 12.21 -3.45
N SER A 42 2.41 13.35 -3.80
CA SER A 42 3.00 14.66 -3.48
C SER A 42 3.07 14.88 -1.97
N ILE A 43 3.96 15.78 -1.54
CA ILE A 43 4.12 16.13 -0.12
C ILE A 43 2.78 16.60 0.47
N ASP A 44 2.00 17.38 -0.30
CA ASP A 44 0.71 17.91 0.13
C ASP A 44 -0.33 16.81 0.35
N GLU A 45 -0.37 15.79 -0.53
CA GLU A 45 -1.26 14.64 -0.40
C GLU A 45 -0.91 13.77 0.81
N ILE A 46 0.39 13.57 1.06
CA ILE A 46 0.88 12.85 2.24
C ILE A 46 0.49 13.61 3.50
N GLU A 47 0.73 14.92 3.54
CA GLU A 47 0.40 15.76 4.67
C GLU A 47 -1.09 15.73 4.98
N PHE A 48 -1.94 15.83 3.95
CA PHE A 48 -3.39 15.70 4.09
C PHE A 48 -3.77 14.34 4.69
N ALA A 49 -3.28 13.23 4.13
CA ALA A 49 -3.59 11.89 4.59
C ALA A 49 -3.19 11.66 6.05
N VAL A 50 -2.00 12.13 6.45
CA VAL A 50 -1.51 12.06 7.84
C VAL A 50 -2.41 12.86 8.78
N ARG A 51 -2.78 14.09 8.42
CA ARG A 51 -3.70 14.92 9.22
C ARG A 51 -5.07 14.25 9.38
N SER A 52 -5.63 13.70 8.31
CA SER A 52 -6.90 12.98 8.35
C SER A 52 -6.84 11.73 9.23
N LEU A 53 -5.76 10.95 9.15
CA LEU A 53 -5.56 9.76 9.99
C LEU A 53 -5.44 10.11 11.48
N ASN A 54 -4.72 11.18 11.81
CA ASN A 54 -4.58 11.65 13.18
C ASN A 54 -5.93 12.12 13.73
N LEU A 55 -6.69 12.89 12.95
CA LEU A 55 -8.04 13.31 13.33
C LEU A 55 -8.96 12.11 13.60
N TYR A 56 -8.93 11.09 12.73
CA TYR A 56 -9.71 9.87 12.94
C TYR A 56 -9.33 9.18 14.25
N LYS A 57 -8.03 9.04 14.54
CA LYS A 57 -7.56 8.42 15.79
C LYS A 57 -8.00 9.22 17.02
N ASP A 58 -7.90 10.55 16.97
CA ASP A 58 -8.31 11.42 18.07
C ASP A 58 -9.81 11.31 18.34
N ILE A 59 -10.63 11.34 17.28
CA ILE A 59 -12.07 11.14 17.38
C ILE A 59 -12.35 9.75 17.97
N LYS A 60 -11.75 8.69 17.41
CA LYS A 60 -11.95 7.32 17.90
C LYS A 60 -11.58 7.19 19.37
N ASN A 61 -10.44 7.76 19.81
CA ASN A 61 -10.00 7.73 21.20
C ASN A 61 -10.89 8.57 22.13
N LYS A 62 -11.54 9.61 21.61
CA LYS A 62 -12.48 10.44 22.38
C LYS A 62 -13.84 9.76 22.59
N PHE A 63 -14.19 8.80 21.73
CA PHE A 63 -15.48 8.11 21.74
C PHE A 63 -15.38 6.59 22.02
N ALA A 64 -14.18 6.08 22.29
CA ALA A 64 -13.92 4.71 22.76
C ALA A 64 -13.69 4.70 24.27
#